data_AF-A0A522NDV3-F1
#
_entry.id   AF-A0A522NDV3-F1
#
_cell.length_a   1.000
_cell.length_b   1.000
_cell.length_c   1.000
_cell.angle_alpha   90.00
_cell.angle_beta   90.00
_cell.angle_gamma   90.00
#
_symmetry.space_group_name_H-M   'P 1'
#
loop_
_entity.id
_entity.type
_entity.pdbx_description
1 polymer ?
#
loop_
_entity_poly.entity_id
_entity_poly.type
_entity_poly.pdbx_seq_one_letter_code
_entity_poly.pdbx_strand_id
1 'polypeptide(L)'
;MTTTSAERTALLKLVARNTKIACADLDALAAAQYAEFERQMTKLWEAQELGVQQLIAEGHELLAPVLAEAKRLVDERCEAMGIVAELRPRVDGGIALGWGPERLSRERKTEIRRAAKAEIEARKRRAKTEVERARGKQETLILTGAIETAEGKAILESLPSADELLPALGVADVEALLATQTSGGA
;
A
#
# COMPACT_ATOMS: atom_id res chain seq x y z
N MET A 1 -13.23 46.35 15.20
CA MET A 1 -12.50 46.88 14.03
C MET A 1 -13.18 46.33 12.80
N THR A 2 -13.86 47.19 12.03
CA THR A 2 -14.54 46.82 10.78
C THR A 2 -13.50 46.59 9.69
N THR A 3 -13.30 45.35 9.27
CA THR A 3 -12.39 44.98 8.18
C THR A 3 -12.89 45.58 6.87
N THR A 4 -12.03 46.28 6.13
CA THR A 4 -12.40 46.90 4.86
C THR A 4 -12.62 45.84 3.77
N SER A 5 -13.33 46.20 2.69
CA SER A 5 -13.54 45.30 1.55
C SER A 5 -12.23 44.84 0.89
N ALA A 6 -11.23 45.73 0.83
CA ALA A 6 -9.90 45.43 0.30
C ALA A 6 -9.15 44.41 1.16
N GLU A 7 -9.18 44.58 2.48
CA GLU A 7 -8.57 43.64 3.44
C GLU A 7 -9.25 42.26 3.37
N ARG A 8 -10.58 42.20 3.29
CA ARG A 8 -11.29 40.92 3.11
C ARG A 8 -10.88 40.20 1.83
N THR A 9 -10.79 40.93 0.72
CA THR A 9 -10.33 40.37 -0.56
C THR A 9 -8.90 39.83 -0.44
N ALA A 10 -8.02 40.55 0.25
CA ALA A 10 -6.65 40.09 0.50
C ALA A 10 -6.62 38.83 1.39
N LEU A 11 -7.44 38.77 2.43
CA LEU A 11 -7.55 37.61 3.32
C LEU A 11 -8.07 36.36 2.58
N LEU A 12 -9.11 36.48 1.75
CA LEU A 12 -9.61 35.37 0.94
C LEU A 12 -8.52 34.83 -0.01
N LYS A 13 -7.77 35.72 -0.66
CA LYS A 13 -6.62 35.33 -1.51
C LYS A 13 -5.53 34.61 -0.70
N LEU A 14 -5.25 35.08 0.52
CA LEU A 14 -4.25 34.47 1.40
C LEU A 14 -4.70 33.07 1.85
N VAL A 15 -5.95 32.90 2.25
CA VAL A 15 -6.54 31.61 2.65
C VAL A 15 -6.46 30.61 1.49
N ALA A 16 -6.83 31.01 0.27
CA ALA A 16 -6.71 30.16 -0.91
C ALA A 16 -5.26 29.75 -1.20
N ARG A 17 -4.31 30.70 -1.11
CA ARG A 17 -2.87 30.41 -1.29
C ARG A 17 -2.34 29.44 -0.24
N ASN A 18 -2.68 29.64 1.03
CA ASN A 18 -2.24 28.79 2.12
C ASN A 18 -2.80 27.37 2.00
N THR A 19 -4.07 27.24 1.60
CA THR A 19 -4.70 25.93 1.31
C THR A 19 -3.95 25.20 0.21
N LYS A 20 -3.62 25.89 -0.90
CA LYS A 20 -2.85 25.31 -1.99
C LYS A 20 -1.47 24.80 -1.53
N ILE A 21 -0.78 25.59 -0.69
CA ILE A 21 0.52 25.20 -0.12
C ILE A 21 0.36 23.96 0.76
N ALA A 22 -0.58 23.98 1.71
CA ALA A 22 -0.83 22.84 2.60
C ALA A 22 -1.17 21.55 1.83
N CYS A 23 -1.98 21.64 0.77
CA CYS A 23 -2.27 20.51 -0.10
C CYS A 23 -1.03 19.97 -0.85
N ALA A 24 -0.13 20.86 -1.28
CA ALA A 24 1.14 20.47 -1.90
C ALA A 24 2.10 19.82 -0.89
N ASP A 25 2.15 20.34 0.34
CA ASP A 25 2.95 19.76 1.43
C ASP A 25 2.47 18.35 1.78
N LEU A 26 1.15 18.11 1.76
CA LEU A 26 0.57 16.78 1.94
C LEU A 26 0.96 15.80 0.81
N ASP A 27 1.06 16.28 -0.44
CA ASP A 27 1.57 15.45 -1.55
C ASP A 27 3.04 15.09 -1.37
N ALA A 28 3.88 16.07 -0.99
CA ALA A 28 5.29 15.84 -0.71
C ALA A 28 5.50 14.87 0.46
N LEU A 29 4.71 15.01 1.53
CA LEU A 29 4.77 14.13 2.69
C LEU A 29 4.36 12.69 2.33
N ALA A 30 3.28 12.51 1.57
CA ALA A 30 2.85 11.19 1.13
C ALA A 30 3.91 10.49 0.27
N ALA A 31 4.55 11.24 -0.64
CA ALA A 31 5.66 10.72 -1.45
C ALA A 31 6.86 10.32 -0.57
N ALA A 32 7.23 11.14 0.41
CA ALA A 32 8.31 10.85 1.34
C ALA A 32 8.03 9.61 2.21
N GLN A 33 6.79 9.47 2.71
CA GLN A 33 6.36 8.29 3.47
C GLN A 33 6.43 7.02 2.63
N TYR A 34 5.97 7.06 1.38
CA TYR A 34 6.05 5.90 0.49
C TYR A 34 7.51 5.53 0.17
N ALA A 35 8.38 6.51 -0.05
CA ALA A 35 9.80 6.26 -0.26
C ALA A 35 10.49 5.65 0.97
N GLU A 36 10.14 6.10 2.18
CA GLU A 36 10.63 5.50 3.43
C GLU A 36 10.15 4.06 3.60
N PHE A 37 8.87 3.81 3.31
CA PHE A 37 8.32 2.46 3.31
C PHE A 37 9.08 1.52 2.37
N GLU A 38 9.39 1.95 1.14
CA GLU A 38 10.18 1.13 0.21
C GLU A 38 11.59 0.85 0.76
N ARG A 39 12.25 1.83 1.41
CA ARG A 39 13.54 1.59 2.08
C ARG A 39 13.46 0.53 3.18
N GLN A 40 12.40 0.58 3.99
CA GLN A 40 12.17 -0.40 5.05
C GLN A 40 11.89 -1.80 4.49
N MET A 41 11.09 -1.89 3.41
CA MET A 41 10.86 -3.13 2.67
C MET A 41 12.17 -3.72 2.14
N THR A 42 13.01 -2.91 1.48
CA THR A 42 14.31 -3.38 0.97
C THR A 42 15.16 -3.96 2.10
N LYS A 43 15.34 -3.21 3.19
CA LYS A 43 16.15 -3.66 4.34
C LYS A 43 15.64 -4.96 4.97
N LEU A 44 14.32 -5.08 5.16
CA LEU A 44 13.73 -6.26 5.79
C LEU A 44 13.92 -7.51 4.92
N TRP A 45 13.72 -7.39 3.61
CA TRP A 45 13.85 -8.53 2.70
C TRP A 45 15.29 -8.89 2.37
N GLU A 46 16.21 -7.92 2.27
CA GLU A 46 17.65 -8.20 2.13
C GLU A 46 18.17 -9.04 3.31
N ALA A 47 17.76 -8.71 4.53
CA ALA A 47 18.13 -9.47 5.72
C ALA A 47 17.58 -10.91 5.68
N GLN A 48 16.33 -11.10 5.22
CA GLN A 48 15.72 -12.42 5.10
C GLN A 48 16.34 -13.24 3.97
N GLU A 49 16.60 -12.63 2.81
CA GLU A 49 17.21 -13.31 1.67
C GLU A 49 18.64 -13.77 2.01
N LEU A 50 19.42 -12.92 2.69
CA LEU A 50 20.75 -13.30 3.16
C LEU A 50 20.71 -14.46 4.17
N GLY A 51 19.81 -14.41 5.15
CA GLY A 51 19.67 -15.47 6.15
C GLY A 51 19.26 -16.80 5.53
N VAL A 52 18.35 -16.77 4.54
CA VAL A 52 17.96 -17.98 3.80
C VAL A 52 19.12 -18.52 2.96
N GLN A 53 19.89 -17.67 2.30
CA GLN A 53 21.07 -18.09 1.54
C GLN A 53 22.13 -18.74 2.44
N GLN A 54 22.39 -18.16 3.62
CA GLN A 54 23.30 -18.73 4.62
C GLN A 54 22.82 -20.09 5.10
N LEU A 55 21.53 -20.23 5.45
CA LEU A 55 20.96 -21.51 5.87
C LEU A 55 21.04 -22.60 4.79
N ILE A 56 20.89 -22.24 3.51
CA ILE A 56 21.06 -23.18 2.40
C ILE A 56 22.51 -23.63 2.29
N ALA A 57 23.46 -22.69 2.38
CA ALA A 57 24.89 -22.99 2.33
C ALA A 57 25.31 -23.89 3.50
N GLU A 58 24.96 -23.52 4.73
CA GLU A 58 25.19 -24.32 5.93
C GLU A 58 24.55 -25.71 5.80
N GLY A 59 23.33 -25.78 5.27
CA GLY A 59 22.65 -27.04 5.01
C GLY A 59 23.40 -27.94 4.02
N HIS A 60 23.97 -27.37 2.96
CA HIS A 60 24.80 -28.12 2.01
C HIS A 60 26.10 -28.60 2.65
N GLU A 61 26.75 -27.77 3.45
CA GLU A 61 27.96 -28.15 4.20
C GLU A 61 27.68 -29.31 5.17
N LEU A 62 26.55 -29.27 5.88
CA LEU A 62 26.13 -30.33 6.82
C LEU A 62 25.75 -31.63 6.10
N LEU A 63 25.13 -31.55 4.92
CA LEU A 63 24.72 -32.72 4.14
C LEU A 63 25.87 -33.36 3.35
N ALA A 64 26.89 -32.59 2.96
CA ALA A 64 28.00 -33.06 2.16
C ALA A 64 28.68 -34.34 2.72
N PRO A 65 29.08 -34.42 4.00
CA PRO A 65 29.69 -35.65 4.53
C PRO A 65 28.72 -36.83 4.59
N VAL A 66 27.43 -36.58 4.83
CA VAL A 66 26.39 -37.62 4.88
C VAL A 66 26.17 -38.23 3.49
N LEU A 67 26.07 -37.38 2.46
CA LEU A 67 25.93 -37.83 1.07
C LEU A 67 27.17 -38.55 0.57
N ALA A 68 28.37 -38.08 0.95
CA ALA A 68 29.63 -38.73 0.62
C ALA A 68 29.71 -40.14 1.23
N GLU A 69 29.34 -40.29 2.50
CA GLU A 69 29.33 -41.58 3.18
C GLU A 69 28.26 -42.53 2.61
N ALA A 70 27.05 -42.03 2.36
CA ALA A 70 26.00 -42.81 1.71
C ALA A 70 26.43 -43.28 0.32
N LYS A 71 27.07 -42.40 -0.47
CA LYS A 71 27.65 -42.78 -1.77
C LYS A 71 28.70 -43.87 -1.63
N ARG A 72 29.63 -43.74 -0.67
CA ARG A 72 30.67 -44.74 -0.41
C ARG A 72 30.06 -46.12 -0.12
N LEU A 73 29.07 -46.19 0.77
CA LEU A 73 28.39 -47.44 1.13
C LEU A 73 27.65 -48.07 -0.06
N VAL A 74 26.98 -47.27 -0.89
CA VAL A 74 26.32 -47.75 -2.11
C VAL A 74 27.33 -48.28 -3.11
N ASP A 75 28.45 -47.56 -3.31
CA ASP A 75 29.52 -47.95 -4.22
C ASP A 75 30.15 -49.29 -3.81
N GLU A 76 30.47 -49.47 -2.53
CA GLU A 76 31.02 -50.71 -1.97
C GLU A 76 30.06 -51.90 -2.16
N ARG A 77 28.75 -51.67 -1.95
CA ARG A 77 27.76 -52.71 -2.14
C ARG A 77 27.61 -53.10 -3.61
N CYS A 78 27.66 -52.13 -4.51
CA CYS A 78 27.60 -52.38 -5.95
C CYS A 78 28.82 -53.15 -6.44
N GLU A 79 30.01 -52.79 -5.94
CA GLU A 79 31.26 -53.49 -6.26
C GLU A 79 31.22 -54.95 -5.80
N ALA A 80 30.76 -55.21 -4.57
CA ALA A 80 30.57 -56.57 -4.06
C ALA A 80 29.58 -57.41 -4.88
N MET A 81 28.69 -56.77 -5.66
CA MET A 81 27.73 -57.42 -6.56
C MET A 81 28.21 -57.51 -8.01
N GLY A 82 29.42 -57.03 -8.32
CA GLY A 82 29.95 -57.00 -9.69
C GLY A 82 29.28 -55.96 -10.60
N ILE A 83 28.61 -54.96 -10.03
CA ILE A 83 27.98 -53.88 -10.79
C ILE A 83 29.08 -52.88 -11.21
N VAL A 84 29.24 -52.71 -12.53
CA VAL A 84 30.18 -51.73 -13.11
C VAL A 84 29.81 -50.29 -12.75
N ALA A 85 30.80 -49.41 -12.68
CA ALA A 85 30.64 -48.04 -12.17
C ALA A 85 29.53 -47.25 -12.89
N GLU A 86 29.36 -47.50 -14.19
CA GLU A 86 28.39 -46.85 -15.06
C GLU A 86 26.94 -47.21 -14.73
N LEU A 87 26.71 -48.35 -14.06
CA LEU A 87 25.38 -48.84 -13.67
C LEU A 87 25.08 -48.62 -12.19
N ARG A 88 25.98 -47.97 -11.43
CA ARG A 88 25.78 -47.72 -10.01
C ARG A 88 24.69 -46.66 -9.80
N PRO A 89 23.81 -46.83 -8.80
CA PRO A 89 22.84 -45.80 -8.45
C PRO A 89 23.53 -44.49 -8.08
N ARG A 90 22.95 -43.37 -8.52
CA ARG A 90 23.36 -42.05 -8.06
C ARG A 90 22.79 -41.81 -6.67
N VAL A 91 23.65 -41.41 -5.74
CA VAL A 91 23.22 -40.83 -4.47
C VAL A 91 23.23 -39.32 -4.67
N ASP A 92 22.05 -38.73 -4.78
CA ASP A 92 21.86 -37.29 -4.78
C ASP A 92 20.85 -36.87 -3.70
N GLY A 93 20.99 -35.62 -3.28
CA GLY A 93 20.20 -35.01 -2.21
C GLY A 93 20.69 -33.58 -2.03
N GLY A 94 19.80 -32.68 -1.66
CA GLY A 94 20.16 -31.29 -1.46
C GLY A 94 19.06 -30.54 -0.73
N ILE A 95 19.47 -29.47 -0.05
CA ILE A 95 18.53 -28.48 0.49
C ILE A 95 18.26 -27.49 -0.63
N ALA A 96 17.06 -27.57 -1.19
CA ALA A 96 16.54 -26.57 -2.10
C ALA A 96 15.41 -25.83 -1.41
N LEU A 97 15.27 -24.54 -1.70
CA LEU A 97 14.01 -23.87 -1.48
C LEU A 97 12.97 -24.58 -2.36
N GLY A 98 11.97 -25.23 -1.74
CA GLY A 98 10.88 -25.83 -2.50
C GLY A 98 10.29 -24.81 -3.48
N TRP A 99 9.72 -25.25 -4.61
CA TRP A 99 9.06 -24.39 -5.59
C TRP A 99 7.97 -23.54 -4.89
N GLY A 100 8.29 -22.33 -4.42
CA GLY A 100 7.39 -21.64 -3.48
C GLY A 100 7.83 -20.25 -3.00
N PRO A 101 8.96 -20.08 -2.30
CA PRO A 101 9.19 -18.86 -1.54
C PRO A 101 9.60 -17.68 -2.41
N GLU A 102 10.33 -17.84 -3.53
CA GLU A 102 10.64 -16.71 -4.42
C GLU A 102 9.42 -16.17 -5.18
N ARG A 103 8.50 -17.05 -5.60
CA ARG A 103 7.29 -16.65 -6.33
C ARG A 103 6.23 -16.10 -5.38
N LEU A 104 5.96 -16.78 -4.26
CA LEU A 104 5.09 -16.27 -3.21
C LEU A 104 5.64 -14.98 -2.59
N SER A 105 6.96 -14.83 -2.42
CA SER A 105 7.51 -13.58 -1.86
C SER A 105 7.38 -12.41 -2.82
N ARG A 106 7.50 -12.59 -4.15
CA ARG A 106 7.29 -11.50 -5.12
C ARG A 106 5.84 -11.03 -5.18
N GLU A 107 4.89 -11.96 -5.22
CA GLU A 107 3.46 -11.65 -5.16
C GLU A 107 3.12 -10.95 -3.84
N ARG A 108 3.61 -11.51 -2.72
CA ARG A 108 3.38 -10.93 -1.39
C ARG A 108 3.99 -9.54 -1.24
N LYS A 109 5.22 -9.32 -1.72
CA LYS A 109 5.86 -7.98 -1.78
C LYS A 109 4.98 -7.01 -2.56
N THR A 110 4.43 -7.44 -3.69
CA THR A 110 3.59 -6.60 -4.56
C THR A 110 2.26 -6.24 -3.88
N GLU A 111 1.61 -7.20 -3.23
CA GLU A 111 0.39 -6.96 -2.43
C GLU A 111 0.65 -5.95 -1.31
N ILE A 112 1.73 -6.13 -0.56
CA ILE A 112 2.12 -5.25 0.56
C ILE A 112 2.39 -3.83 0.06
N ARG A 113 3.11 -3.65 -1.05
CA ARG A 113 3.31 -2.33 -1.68
C ARG A 113 2.00 -1.69 -2.13
N ARG A 114 1.11 -2.48 -2.75
CA ARG A 114 -0.20 -1.98 -3.21
C ARG A 114 -1.04 -1.52 -2.02
N ALA A 115 -1.09 -2.29 -0.94
CA ALA A 115 -1.81 -1.95 0.28
C ALA A 115 -1.25 -0.68 0.93
N ALA A 116 0.08 -0.57 1.08
CA ALA A 116 0.72 0.61 1.65
C ALA A 116 0.45 1.87 0.82
N LYS A 117 0.57 1.79 -0.51
CA LYS A 117 0.24 2.90 -1.41
C LYS A 117 -1.23 3.32 -1.29
N ALA A 118 -2.15 2.35 -1.26
CA ALA A 118 -3.57 2.64 -1.13
C ALA A 118 -3.90 3.34 0.20
N GLU A 119 -3.32 2.88 1.31
CA GLU A 119 -3.52 3.48 2.63
C GLU A 119 -2.94 4.91 2.71
N ILE A 120 -1.73 5.13 2.20
CA ILE A 120 -1.11 6.48 2.15
C ILE A 120 -1.97 7.43 1.33
N GLU A 121 -2.45 6.99 0.16
CA GLU A 121 -3.35 7.80 -0.67
C GLU A 121 -4.68 8.09 0.00
N ALA A 122 -5.26 7.12 0.72
CA ALA A 122 -6.48 7.34 1.49
C ALA A 122 -6.29 8.37 2.60
N ARG A 123 -5.20 8.28 3.36
CA ARG A 123 -4.83 9.27 4.41
C ARG A 123 -4.61 10.65 3.83
N LYS A 124 -3.87 10.74 2.72
CA LYS A 124 -3.63 12.00 2.01
C LYS A 124 -4.94 12.67 1.56
N ARG A 125 -5.85 11.90 0.97
CA ARG A 125 -7.17 12.39 0.56
C ARG A 125 -7.97 12.92 1.75
N ARG A 126 -8.04 12.17 2.85
CA ARG A 126 -8.71 12.60 4.09
C ARG A 126 -8.11 13.91 4.61
N ALA A 127 -6.79 14.00 4.69
CA ALA A 127 -6.10 15.20 5.15
C ALA A 127 -6.38 16.42 4.25
N LYS A 128 -6.37 16.24 2.92
CA LYS A 128 -6.74 17.31 1.97
C LYS A 128 -8.18 17.77 2.16
N THR A 129 -9.11 16.84 2.37
CA THR A 129 -10.50 17.19 2.69
C THR A 129 -10.61 18.01 3.97
N GLU A 130 -9.85 17.68 5.02
CA GLU A 130 -9.82 18.49 6.25
C GLU A 130 -9.26 19.90 6.02
N VAL A 131 -8.22 20.03 5.18
CA VAL A 131 -7.68 21.35 4.79
C VAL A 131 -8.73 22.18 4.06
N GLU A 132 -9.46 21.61 3.10
CA GLU A 132 -10.53 22.32 2.39
C GLU A 132 -11.71 22.65 3.30
N ARG A 133 -12.05 21.79 4.27
CA ARG A 133 -13.06 22.09 5.30
C ARG A 133 -12.62 23.27 6.17
N ALA A 134 -11.36 23.29 6.60
CA ALA A 134 -10.81 24.40 7.38
C ALA A 134 -10.82 25.71 6.57
N ARG A 135 -10.47 25.63 5.28
CA ARG A 135 -10.57 26.75 4.34
C ARG A 135 -11.99 27.29 4.27
N GLY A 136 -12.99 26.44 4.05
CA GLY A 136 -14.39 26.86 3.97
C GLY A 136 -14.87 27.56 5.24
N LYS A 137 -14.46 27.08 6.42
CA LYS A 137 -14.76 27.75 7.71
C LYS A 137 -14.10 29.12 7.81
N GLN A 138 -12.85 29.26 7.38
CA GLN A 138 -12.14 30.54 7.38
C GLN A 138 -12.76 31.54 6.40
N GLU A 139 -13.06 31.11 5.17
CA GLU A 139 -13.74 31.93 4.17
C GLU A 139 -15.12 32.39 4.67
N THR A 140 -15.88 31.47 5.29
CA THR A 140 -17.16 31.80 5.93
C THR A 140 -16.97 32.89 6.97
N LEU A 141 -16.03 32.72 7.92
CA LEU A 141 -15.78 33.70 8.98
C LEU A 141 -15.40 35.09 8.44
N ILE A 142 -14.59 35.14 7.37
CA ILE A 142 -14.19 36.40 6.71
C ILE A 142 -15.41 37.09 6.09
N LEU A 143 -16.37 36.32 5.55
CA LEU A 143 -17.55 36.81 4.87
C LEU A 143 -18.72 37.15 5.83
N THR A 144 -18.91 36.41 6.93
CA THR A 144 -20.04 36.66 7.85
C THR A 144 -19.94 38.03 8.52
N GLY A 145 -18.73 38.58 8.70
CA GLY A 145 -18.52 39.95 9.16
C GLY A 145 -18.90 41.05 8.14
N ALA A 146 -19.29 40.67 6.93
CA ALA A 146 -19.64 41.58 5.83
C ALA A 146 -21.05 41.38 5.26
N ILE A 147 -21.69 40.24 5.57
CA ILE A 147 -23.04 39.90 5.10
C ILE A 147 -24.04 40.27 6.19
N GLU A 148 -24.65 41.45 6.07
CA GLU A 148 -25.69 41.92 6.98
C GLU A 148 -27.11 41.52 6.52
N THR A 149 -27.27 41.17 5.24
CA THR A 149 -28.59 40.86 4.66
C THR A 149 -29.08 39.46 5.05
N ALA A 150 -30.38 39.34 5.32
CA ALA A 150 -31.02 38.07 5.68
C ALA A 150 -30.88 37.03 4.56
N GLU A 151 -30.97 37.45 3.30
CA GLU A 151 -30.78 36.59 2.12
C GLU A 151 -29.36 36.03 2.03
N GLY A 152 -28.34 36.83 2.35
CA GLY A 152 -26.96 36.36 2.34
C GLY A 152 -26.66 35.34 3.45
N LYS A 153 -27.34 35.43 4.59
CA LYS A 153 -27.26 34.42 5.67
C LYS A 153 -27.95 33.12 5.27
N ALA A 154 -29.14 33.19 4.67
CA ALA A 154 -29.88 32.02 4.21
C ALA A 154 -29.10 31.21 3.16
N ILE A 155 -28.34 31.87 2.27
CA ILE A 155 -27.49 31.19 1.27
C ILE A 155 -26.34 30.40 1.92
N LEU A 156 -25.76 30.91 3.02
CA LEU A 156 -24.71 30.19 3.74
C LEU A 156 -25.27 28.95 4.48
N GLU A 157 -26.53 29.00 4.90
CA GLU A 157 -27.20 27.92 5.61
C GLU A 157 -27.79 26.84 4.68
N SER A 158 -27.96 27.13 3.38
CA SER A 158 -28.58 26.20 2.41
C SER A 158 -27.63 25.13 1.84
N LEU A 159 -26.42 24.97 2.37
CA LEU A 159 -25.47 23.99 1.85
C LEU A 159 -25.86 22.56 2.27
N PRO A 160 -26.07 21.62 1.33
CA PRO A 160 -26.38 20.23 1.65
C PRO A 160 -25.18 19.54 2.31
N SER A 161 -25.48 18.61 3.21
CA SER A 161 -24.51 17.79 3.92
C SER A 161 -23.84 16.75 3.01
N ALA A 162 -22.69 16.24 3.43
CA ALA A 162 -21.98 15.19 2.68
C ALA A 162 -22.81 13.90 2.55
N ASP A 163 -23.60 13.56 3.58
CA ASP A 163 -24.46 12.38 3.59
C ASP A 163 -25.66 12.52 2.64
N GLU A 164 -26.16 13.74 2.42
CA GLU A 164 -27.19 14.02 1.41
C GLU A 164 -26.64 13.95 -0.02
N LEU A 165 -25.37 14.35 -0.22
CA LEU A 165 -24.72 14.31 -1.53
C LEU A 165 -24.17 12.93 -1.91
N LEU A 166 -23.80 12.11 -0.92
CA LEU A 166 -23.25 10.78 -1.11
C LEU A 166 -23.73 9.84 0.01
N PRO A 167 -24.99 9.37 -0.06
CA PRO A 167 -25.54 8.47 0.94
C PRO A 167 -24.74 7.18 1.02
N ALA A 168 -24.65 6.61 2.23
CA ALA A 168 -23.90 5.38 2.47
C ALA A 168 -24.45 4.24 1.60
N LEU A 169 -23.57 3.64 0.79
CA LEU A 169 -23.93 2.51 -0.07
C LEU A 169 -24.00 1.23 0.76
N GLY A 170 -25.20 0.69 0.93
CA GLY A 170 -25.43 -0.59 1.60
C GLY A 170 -25.20 -1.79 0.69
N VAL A 171 -25.02 -2.98 1.28
CA VAL A 171 -24.89 -4.24 0.52
C VAL A 171 -26.12 -4.49 -0.36
N ALA A 172 -27.33 -4.17 0.14
CA ALA A 172 -28.57 -4.28 -0.61
C ALA A 172 -28.61 -3.36 -1.85
N ASP A 173 -28.02 -2.16 -1.78
CA ASP A 173 -27.95 -1.25 -2.92
C ASP A 173 -27.02 -1.79 -4.01
N VAL A 174 -25.91 -2.43 -3.61
CA VAL A 174 -24.98 -3.10 -4.51
C VAL A 174 -25.64 -4.31 -5.17
N GLU A 175 -26.37 -5.12 -4.41
CA GLU A 175 -27.11 -6.27 -4.92
C GLU A 175 -28.21 -5.84 -5.92
N ALA A 176 -28.93 -4.76 -5.63
CA ALA A 176 -29.94 -4.19 -6.54
C ALA A 176 -29.31 -3.64 -7.84
N LEU A 177 -28.12 -3.04 -7.78
CA LEU A 177 -27.37 -2.58 -8.96
C LEU A 177 -26.86 -3.76 -9.82
N LEU A 178 -26.47 -4.87 -9.20
CA LEU A 178 -26.05 -6.08 -9.93
C LEU A 178 -27.24 -6.81 -10.58
N ALA A 179 -28.40 -6.80 -9.92
CA ALA A 179 -29.63 -7.37 -10.47
C ALA A 179 -30.14 -6.61 -11.70
N THR A 180 -29.97 -5.28 -11.74
CA THR A 180 -30.37 -4.45 -12.88
C THR A 180 -29.41 -4.54 -14.08
N GLN A 181 -28.13 -4.84 -13.85
CA GLN A 181 -27.16 -5.07 -14.93
C GLN A 181 -27.32 -6.43 -15.63
N THR A 182 -27.90 -7.42 -14.95
CA THR A 182 -28.14 -8.76 -15.52
C THR A 182 -29.44 -8.85 -16.32
N SER A 183 -30.40 -7.93 -16.12
CA SER A 183 -31.67 -7.88 -16.85
C SER A 183 -31.65 -7.08 -18.16
N GLY A 184 -30.54 -6.43 -18.52
CA GLY A 184 -30.41 -5.59 -19.73
C GLY A 184 -29.64 -6.23 -20.90
N GLY A 185 -29.28 -7.52 -20.78
CA GLY A 185 -28.50 -8.27 -21.77
C GLY A 185 -29.25 -9.47 -22.35
N ALA A 186 -30.53 -9.29 -22.70
CA ALA A 186 -31.33 -10.25 -23.45
C ALA A 186 -31.73 -9.68 -24.81
#